data_AF-A0A929L7V8-F1
#
_entry.id   AF-A0A929L7V8-F1
#
_cell.length_a   1.000
_cell.length_b   1.000
_cell.length_c   1.000
_cell.angle_alpha   90.00
_cell.angle_beta   90.00
_cell.angle_gamma   90.00
#
_symmetry.space_group_name_H-M   'P 1'
#
loop_
_entity.id
_entity.type
_entity.pdbx_description
1 polymer ?
#
loop_
_entity_poly.entity_id
_entity_poly.type
_entity_poly.pdbx_seq_one_letter_code
_entity_poly.pdbx_strand_id
1 'polypeptide(L)'
;MDRAAICTLLDDAEVEYTEAGGNLVVVLPGEKKLKTNCLLIPQEGMFRIEAFVCRHVEEAQEEVYKLLLHENRRNFGVHYTLDSNDDIYLVGQFPDSTTAEDLQRVLGQILERADQDFNRILERGFASSIRHEWAWRLSRGEPTMNLGAFTRLRPSDDEVATLAPPPGSDLAEDVHTPESVVSQEEPNNQPETGAESDNS
;
A
#
# COMPACT_ATOMS: atom_id res chain seq x y z
N MET A 1 -0.71 16.23 -16.55
CA MET A 1 0.04 17.09 -15.64
C MET A 1 1.49 16.70 -15.69
N ASP A 2 2.37 17.66 -15.99
CA ASP A 2 3.80 17.43 -15.78
C ASP A 2 4.14 17.47 -14.28
N ARG A 3 5.34 17.00 -13.94
CA ARG A 3 5.82 16.94 -12.56
C ARG A 3 5.87 18.32 -11.88
N ALA A 4 6.29 19.36 -12.61
CA ALA A 4 6.45 20.70 -12.04
C ALA A 4 5.11 21.27 -11.60
N ALA A 5 4.06 21.05 -12.39
CA ALA A 5 2.70 21.42 -12.02
C ALA A 5 2.21 20.66 -10.77
N ILE A 6 2.54 19.38 -10.61
CA ILE A 6 2.17 18.62 -9.39
C ILE A 6 2.94 19.16 -8.17
N CYS A 7 4.21 19.53 -8.30
CA CYS A 7 4.96 20.20 -7.23
C CYS A 7 4.26 21.49 -6.79
N THR A 8 3.88 22.35 -7.74
CA THR A 8 3.12 23.58 -7.42
C THR A 8 1.80 23.28 -6.73
N LEU A 9 1.07 22.26 -7.18
CA LEU A 9 -0.18 21.84 -6.55
C LEU A 9 0.02 21.37 -5.10
N LEU A 10 1.10 20.62 -4.83
CA LEU A 10 1.47 20.16 -3.48
C LEU A 10 1.89 21.33 -2.58
N ASP A 11 2.67 22.28 -3.13
CA ASP A 11 3.10 23.48 -2.42
C ASP A 11 1.89 24.36 -2.05
N ASP A 12 0.97 24.58 -3.00
CA ASP A 12 -0.29 25.31 -2.79
C ASP A 12 -1.21 24.61 -1.78
N ALA A 13 -1.13 23.28 -1.72
CA ALA A 13 -1.84 22.47 -0.73
C ALA A 13 -1.14 22.43 0.63
N GLU A 14 0.06 23.01 0.78
CA GLU A 14 0.87 22.92 2.00
C GLU A 14 1.19 21.46 2.42
N VAL A 15 1.46 20.60 1.43
CA VAL A 15 1.78 19.17 1.65
C VAL A 15 3.26 18.92 1.42
N GLU A 16 3.96 18.38 2.41
CA GLU A 16 5.34 17.95 2.26
C GLU A 16 5.45 16.70 1.36
N TYR A 17 6.45 16.69 0.48
CA TYR A 17 6.73 15.57 -0.42
C TYR A 17 8.22 15.34 -0.62
N THR A 18 8.57 14.15 -1.09
CA THR A 18 9.91 13.79 -1.56
C THR A 18 9.88 13.32 -3.00
N GLU A 19 11.01 13.40 -3.70
CA GLU A 19 11.14 12.88 -5.06
C GLU A 19 11.68 11.45 -5.05
N ALA A 20 11.09 10.58 -5.87
CA ALA A 20 11.45 9.16 -5.95
C ALA A 20 11.20 8.62 -7.37
N GLY A 21 12.26 8.29 -8.11
CA GLY A 21 12.13 7.61 -9.41
C GLY A 21 11.29 8.35 -10.45
N GLY A 22 11.35 9.68 -10.49
CA GLY A 22 10.53 10.52 -11.38
C GLY A 22 9.12 10.83 -10.88
N ASN A 23 8.71 10.22 -9.77
CA ASN A 23 7.43 10.45 -9.09
C ASN A 23 7.62 11.31 -7.83
N LEU A 24 6.50 11.77 -7.26
CA LEU A 24 6.47 12.49 -5.99
C LEU A 24 5.81 11.61 -4.93
N VAL A 25 6.35 11.62 -3.71
CA VAL A 25 5.87 10.79 -2.60
C VAL A 25 5.42 11.68 -1.45
N VAL A 26 4.16 11.52 -1.05
CA VAL A 26 3.59 12.13 0.16
C VAL A 26 3.45 11.05 1.23
N VAL A 27 3.92 11.33 2.44
CA VAL A 27 3.81 10.38 3.57
C VAL A 27 2.74 10.86 4.53
N LEU A 28 1.62 10.13 4.59
CA LEU A 28 0.52 10.44 5.49
C LEU A 28 0.68 9.71 6.83
N PRO A 29 0.59 10.41 7.97
CA PRO A 29 0.70 9.80 9.29
C PRO A 29 -0.64 9.15 9.70
N GLY A 30 -0.63 7.83 9.90
CA GLY A 30 -1.81 7.08 10.35
C GLY A 30 -1.67 6.54 11.78
N GLU A 31 -2.78 6.13 12.37
CA GLU A 31 -2.85 5.56 13.71
C GLU A 31 -2.69 4.04 13.70
N LYS A 32 -3.41 3.36 12.80
CA LYS A 32 -3.41 1.89 12.69
C LYS A 32 -2.37 1.44 11.69
N LYS A 33 -2.38 2.06 10.51
CA LYS A 33 -1.31 1.95 9.52
C LYS A 33 -0.40 3.15 9.73
N LEU A 34 0.66 2.95 10.53
CA LEU A 34 1.56 4.01 11.00
C LEU A 34 1.97 5.05 9.95
N LYS A 35 2.19 4.60 8.71
CA LYS A 35 2.46 5.47 7.56
C LYS A 35 1.78 4.96 6.31
N THR A 36 1.19 5.87 5.54
CA THR A 36 0.65 5.60 4.21
C THR A 36 1.37 6.46 3.20
N ASN A 37 2.20 5.81 2.36
CA ASN A 37 2.89 6.48 1.27
C ASN A 37 1.95 6.62 0.08
N CYS A 38 1.77 7.84 -0.41
CA CYS A 38 1.00 8.18 -1.60
C CYS A 38 1.98 8.58 -2.70
N LEU A 39 2.01 7.80 -3.77
CA LEU A 39 2.80 8.06 -4.96
C LEU A 39 1.96 8.88 -5.94
N LEU A 40 2.42 10.07 -6.29
CA LEU A 40 1.85 10.91 -7.34
C LEU A 40 2.67 10.73 -8.61
N ILE A 41 2.00 10.25 -9.65
CA ILE A 41 2.59 9.82 -10.91
C ILE A 41 2.14 10.79 -12.00
N PRO A 42 3.05 11.58 -12.60
CA PRO A 42 2.74 12.46 -13.72
C PRO A 42 2.26 11.66 -14.95
N GLN A 43 1.24 12.18 -15.63
CA GLN A 43 0.72 11.63 -16.89
C GLN A 43 0.32 12.76 -17.85
N GLU A 44 0.04 12.47 -19.11
CA GLU A 44 -0.40 13.51 -20.05
C GLU A 44 -1.83 13.98 -19.69
N GLY A 45 -2.02 15.28 -19.44
CA GLY A 45 -3.33 15.88 -19.11
C GLY A 45 -3.97 15.47 -17.76
N MET A 46 -3.31 14.60 -16.98
CA MET A 46 -3.73 14.22 -15.63
C MET A 46 -2.53 13.85 -14.73
N PHE A 47 -2.80 13.45 -13.49
CA PHE A 47 -1.87 12.68 -12.66
C PHE A 47 -2.61 11.55 -11.94
N ARG A 48 -1.89 10.49 -11.60
CA ARG A 48 -2.41 9.36 -10.83
C ARG A 48 -1.88 9.43 -9.41
N ILE A 49 -2.72 9.11 -8.42
CA ILE A 49 -2.29 8.87 -7.03
C ILE A 49 -2.47 7.40 -6.73
N GLU A 50 -1.44 6.77 -6.16
CA GLU A 50 -1.48 5.39 -5.70
C GLU A 50 -0.99 5.30 -4.25
N ALA A 51 -1.76 4.64 -3.39
CA ALA A 51 -1.38 4.39 -2.01
C ALA A 51 -1.45 2.90 -1.70
N PHE A 52 -0.31 2.32 -1.32
CA PHE A 52 -0.23 0.91 -0.95
C PHE A 52 -0.90 0.67 0.41
N VAL A 53 -1.87 -0.24 0.45
CA VAL A 53 -2.62 -0.59 1.67
C VAL A 53 -1.99 -1.81 2.31
N CYS A 54 -1.99 -2.96 1.63
CA CYS A 54 -1.35 -4.18 2.08
C CYS A 54 -0.99 -5.12 0.92
N ARG A 55 -0.13 -6.11 1.23
CA ARG A 55 0.17 -7.22 0.32
C ARG A 55 -1.09 -8.04 0.04
N HIS A 56 -1.04 -8.86 -0.99
CA HIS A 56 -2.05 -9.88 -1.27
C HIS A 56 -2.45 -10.64 0.00
N VAL A 57 -3.76 -10.87 0.14
CA VAL A 57 -4.28 -11.55 1.33
C VAL A 57 -4.03 -13.05 1.23
N GLU A 58 -3.68 -13.66 2.36
CA GLU A 58 -3.30 -15.08 2.44
C GLU A 58 -4.53 -16.00 2.48
N GLU A 59 -5.66 -15.49 2.99
CA GLU A 59 -6.92 -16.22 3.09
C GLU A 59 -8.14 -15.30 2.92
N ALA A 60 -9.33 -15.89 2.83
CA ALA A 60 -10.61 -15.17 2.74
C ALA A 60 -10.69 -14.08 1.64
N GLN A 61 -10.00 -14.27 0.50
CA GLN A 61 -9.93 -13.32 -0.62
C GLN A 61 -11.31 -12.78 -1.04
N GLU A 62 -12.29 -13.67 -1.23
CA GLU A 62 -13.64 -13.28 -1.65
C GLU A 62 -14.29 -12.31 -0.64
N GLU A 63 -14.13 -12.56 0.65
CA GLU A 63 -14.70 -11.72 1.70
C GLU A 63 -14.01 -10.35 1.77
N VAL A 64 -12.68 -10.34 1.64
CA VAL A 64 -11.90 -9.10 1.59
C VAL A 64 -12.29 -8.30 0.37
N TYR A 65 -12.32 -8.89 -0.83
CA TYR A 65 -12.64 -8.14 -2.05
C TYR A 65 -14.08 -7.63 -2.06
N LYS A 66 -15.05 -8.40 -1.55
CA LYS A 66 -16.42 -7.91 -1.33
C LYS A 66 -16.44 -6.71 -0.39
N LEU A 67 -15.70 -6.77 0.71
CA LEU A 67 -15.53 -5.64 1.64
C LEU A 67 -14.99 -4.40 0.90
N LEU A 68 -13.90 -4.54 0.14
CA LEU A 68 -13.29 -3.42 -0.59
C LEU A 68 -14.26 -2.80 -1.60
N LEU A 69 -14.98 -3.64 -2.35
CA LEU A 69 -16.00 -3.18 -3.31
C LEU A 69 -17.17 -2.47 -2.61
N HIS A 70 -17.55 -2.89 -1.41
CA HIS A 70 -18.56 -2.19 -0.62
C HIS A 70 -18.09 -0.82 -0.13
N GLU A 71 -16.84 -0.71 0.32
CA GLU A 71 -16.28 0.57 0.74
C GLU A 71 -16.12 1.53 -0.45
N ASN A 72 -15.76 1.02 -1.64
CA ASN A 72 -15.66 1.83 -2.86
C ASN A 72 -16.93 2.62 -3.21
N ARG A 73 -18.11 2.21 -2.74
CA ARG A 73 -19.36 2.97 -2.93
C ARG A 73 -19.34 4.34 -2.24
N ARG A 74 -18.56 4.49 -1.17
CA ARG A 74 -18.53 5.68 -0.32
C ARG A 74 -17.30 6.54 -0.55
N ASN A 75 -16.27 6.00 -1.18
CA ASN A 75 -15.00 6.70 -1.35
C ASN A 75 -15.14 7.85 -2.33
N PHE A 76 -14.45 8.96 -2.02
CA PHE A 76 -14.31 10.10 -2.90
C PHE A 76 -12.96 10.09 -3.63
N GLY A 77 -12.98 10.11 -4.97
CA GLY A 77 -11.79 10.28 -5.83
C GLY A 77 -10.83 9.09 -5.91
N VAL A 78 -10.74 8.26 -4.87
CA VAL A 78 -9.87 7.07 -4.80
C VAL A 78 -10.65 5.81 -4.52
N HIS A 79 -10.25 4.70 -5.13
CA HIS A 79 -10.91 3.41 -4.98
C HIS A 79 -9.91 2.30 -4.73
N TYR A 80 -10.33 1.29 -3.98
CA TYR A 80 -9.58 0.05 -3.81
C TYR A 80 -9.45 -0.67 -5.14
N THR A 81 -8.23 -1.09 -5.44
CA THR A 81 -7.83 -1.82 -6.65
C THR A 81 -6.82 -2.92 -6.27
N LEU A 82 -6.58 -3.82 -7.22
CA LEU A 82 -5.56 -4.86 -7.13
C LEU A 82 -4.52 -4.64 -8.23
N ASP A 83 -3.25 -4.86 -7.91
CA ASP A 83 -2.18 -4.94 -8.91
C ASP A 83 -2.09 -6.37 -9.52
N SER A 84 -1.06 -6.64 -10.31
CA SER A 84 -0.84 -7.97 -10.89
C SER A 84 -0.44 -9.06 -9.88
N ASN A 85 -0.04 -8.65 -8.67
CA ASN A 85 0.30 -9.54 -7.56
C ASN A 85 -0.84 -9.67 -6.54
N ASP A 86 -2.03 -9.16 -6.86
CA ASP A 86 -3.19 -9.07 -5.98
C ASP A 86 -2.98 -8.22 -4.71
N ASP A 87 -2.00 -7.32 -4.74
CA ASP A 87 -1.79 -6.33 -3.68
C ASP A 87 -2.86 -5.26 -3.71
N ILE A 88 -3.24 -4.79 -2.53
CA ILE A 88 -4.34 -3.86 -2.38
C ILE A 88 -3.80 -2.43 -2.36
N TYR A 89 -4.32 -1.63 -3.29
CA TYR A 89 -4.00 -0.21 -3.43
C TYR A 89 -5.27 0.64 -3.38
N LEU A 90 -5.15 1.87 -2.89
CA LEU A 90 -6.08 2.97 -3.18
C LEU A 90 -5.55 3.77 -4.35
N VAL A 91 -6.34 3.88 -5.43
CA VAL A 91 -5.93 4.53 -6.67
C VAL A 91 -6.96 5.57 -7.11
N GLY A 92 -6.48 6.73 -7.56
CA GLY A 92 -7.28 7.78 -8.17
C GLY A 92 -6.55 8.45 -9.34
N GLN A 93 -7.31 8.99 -10.29
CA GLN A 93 -6.79 9.71 -11.46
C GLN A 93 -7.45 11.08 -11.53
N PHE A 94 -6.62 12.13 -11.64
CA PHE A 94 -7.04 13.51 -11.40
C PHE A 94 -6.57 14.42 -12.53
N PRO A 95 -7.45 15.24 -13.13
CA PRO A 95 -7.11 16.12 -14.24
C PRO A 95 -6.23 17.28 -13.81
N ASP A 96 -5.58 17.95 -14.76
CA ASP A 96 -4.73 19.13 -14.51
C ASP A 96 -5.49 20.31 -13.89
N SER A 97 -6.83 20.29 -13.93
CA SER A 97 -7.70 21.27 -13.27
C SER A 97 -7.91 21.01 -11.78
N THR A 98 -7.26 20.00 -11.20
CA THR A 98 -7.39 19.64 -9.77
C THR A 98 -6.86 20.78 -8.91
N THR A 99 -7.64 21.17 -7.91
CA THR A 99 -7.27 22.25 -6.99
C THR A 99 -6.52 21.70 -5.76
N ALA A 100 -5.81 22.58 -5.06
CA ALA A 100 -5.17 22.25 -3.79
C ALA A 100 -6.18 21.69 -2.76
N GLU A 101 -7.41 22.23 -2.75
CA GLU A 101 -8.49 21.76 -1.87
C GLU A 101 -8.96 20.35 -2.26
N ASP A 102 -9.07 20.05 -3.56
CA ASP A 102 -9.41 18.71 -4.03
C ASP A 102 -8.32 17.70 -3.65
N LEU A 103 -7.04 18.07 -3.81
CA LEU A 103 -5.92 17.23 -3.41
C LEU A 103 -5.94 16.94 -1.90
N GLN A 104 -6.16 17.95 -1.07
CA GLN A 104 -6.30 17.79 0.38
C GLN A 104 -7.44 16.83 0.75
N ARG A 105 -8.61 16.97 0.12
CA ARG A 105 -9.74 16.05 0.34
C ARG A 105 -9.38 14.61 -0.04
N VAL A 106 -8.68 14.41 -1.15
CA VAL A 106 -8.23 13.09 -1.62
C VAL A 106 -7.21 12.47 -0.66
N LEU A 107 -6.19 13.22 -0.24
CA LEU A 107 -5.19 12.73 0.71
C LEU A 107 -5.84 12.38 2.06
N GLY A 108 -6.78 13.21 2.53
CA GLY A 108 -7.59 12.90 3.72
C GLY A 108 -8.42 11.63 3.54
N GLN A 109 -9.02 11.43 2.37
CA GLN A 109 -9.76 10.20 2.07
C GLN A 109 -8.86 8.97 2.07
N ILE A 110 -7.65 9.05 1.49
CA ILE A 110 -6.68 7.96 1.48
C ILE A 110 -6.29 7.59 2.91
N LEU A 111 -5.90 8.58 3.72
CA LEU A 111 -5.51 8.37 5.11
C LEU A 111 -6.63 7.69 5.89
N GLU A 112 -7.85 8.23 5.78
CA GLU A 112 -9.01 7.68 6.49
C GLU A 112 -9.29 6.23 6.09
N ARG A 113 -9.33 5.91 4.79
CA ARG A 113 -9.60 4.56 4.30
C ARG A 113 -8.50 3.59 4.71
N ALA A 114 -7.25 3.98 4.47
CA ALA A 114 -6.09 3.17 4.80
C ALA A 114 -6.07 2.82 6.28
N ASP A 115 -6.40 3.75 7.19
CA ASP A 115 -6.47 3.47 8.62
C ASP A 115 -7.73 2.70 9.04
N GLN A 116 -8.92 3.12 8.62
CA GLN A 116 -10.18 2.52 9.07
C GLN A 116 -10.29 1.06 8.68
N ASP A 117 -9.90 0.72 7.45
CA ASP A 117 -10.06 -0.60 6.89
C ASP A 117 -8.87 -1.52 7.15
N PHE A 118 -7.70 -1.00 7.57
CA PHE A 118 -6.49 -1.80 7.79
C PHE A 118 -6.74 -3.04 8.64
N ASN A 119 -7.25 -2.86 9.86
CA ASN A 119 -7.49 -3.98 10.77
C ASN A 119 -8.61 -4.89 10.25
N ARG A 120 -9.60 -4.36 9.51
CA ARG A 120 -10.68 -5.18 8.93
C ARG A 120 -10.14 -6.10 7.84
N ILE A 121 -9.20 -5.61 7.03
CA ILE A 121 -8.50 -6.41 6.03
C ILE A 121 -7.63 -7.44 6.73
N LEU A 122 -6.80 -7.05 7.70
CA LEU A 122 -5.91 -7.96 8.43
C LEU A 122 -6.65 -9.07 9.20
N GLU A 123 -7.73 -8.72 9.90
CA GLU A 123 -8.54 -9.69 10.65
C GLU A 123 -9.13 -10.80 9.76
N ARG A 124 -9.35 -10.52 8.47
CA ARG A 124 -9.94 -11.47 7.51
C ARG A 124 -8.87 -12.18 6.68
N GLY A 125 -7.95 -11.39 6.12
CA GLY A 125 -6.99 -11.84 5.14
C GLY A 125 -5.74 -12.52 5.70
N PHE A 126 -5.50 -12.39 7.00
CA PHE A 126 -4.28 -12.85 7.68
C PHE A 126 -4.56 -13.47 9.05
N ALA A 127 -5.79 -13.94 9.29
CA ALA A 127 -6.23 -14.42 10.60
C ALA A 127 -5.36 -15.58 11.13
N SER A 128 -5.02 -16.54 10.26
CA SER A 128 -4.19 -17.70 10.54
C SER A 128 -2.77 -17.30 10.88
N SER A 129 -2.15 -16.41 10.11
CA SER A 129 -0.80 -15.91 10.39
C SER A 129 -0.74 -15.08 11.66
N ILE A 130 -1.76 -14.27 11.94
CA ILE A 130 -1.88 -13.55 13.21
C ILE A 130 -2.02 -14.52 14.39
N ARG A 131 -2.78 -15.61 14.26
CA ARG A 131 -2.90 -16.66 15.30
C ARG A 131 -1.56 -17.35 15.55
N HIS A 132 -0.82 -17.70 14.50
CA HIS A 132 0.53 -18.29 14.62
C HIS A 132 1.50 -17.33 15.30
N GLU A 133 1.50 -16.04 14.93
CA GLU A 133 2.34 -15.02 15.56
C GLU A 133 2.01 -14.86 17.05
N TRP A 134 0.72 -14.86 17.41
CA TRP A 134 0.30 -14.90 18.81
C TRP A 134 0.85 -16.12 19.54
N ALA A 135 0.69 -17.33 18.97
CA ALA A 135 1.17 -18.57 19.59
C ALA A 135 2.68 -18.56 19.78
N TRP A 136 3.42 -18.10 18.76
CA TRP A 136 4.87 -17.97 18.80
C TRP A 136 5.30 -17.04 19.93
N ARG A 137 4.71 -15.83 20.03
CA ARG A 137 5.04 -14.88 21.10
C ARG A 137 4.71 -15.42 22.48
N LEU A 138 3.52 -16.02 22.66
CA LEU A 138 3.11 -16.60 23.93
C LEU A 138 4.02 -17.75 24.38
N SER A 139 4.42 -18.63 23.45
CA SER A 139 5.30 -19.77 23.74
C SER A 139 6.71 -19.35 24.21
N ARG A 140 7.15 -18.14 23.84
CA ARG A 140 8.49 -17.60 24.15
C ARG A 140 8.48 -16.48 25.19
N GLY A 141 7.30 -16.03 25.63
CA GLY A 141 7.17 -14.88 26.54
C GLY A 141 7.47 -13.53 25.89
N GLU A 142 7.34 -13.42 24.56
CA GLU A 142 7.59 -12.19 23.82
C GLU A 142 6.43 -11.17 23.98
N PRO A 143 6.68 -9.85 23.90
CA PRO A 143 5.64 -8.84 24.03
C PRO A 143 4.58 -8.89 22.92
N THR A 144 3.30 -8.90 23.26
CA THR A 144 2.17 -8.99 22.29
C THR A 144 1.44 -7.67 22.01
N MET A 145 2.02 -6.51 22.37
CA MET A 145 1.30 -5.21 22.37
C MET A 145 0.81 -4.82 20.98
N ASN A 146 1.62 -5.12 19.96
CA ASN A 146 1.30 -4.84 18.56
C ASN A 146 0.16 -5.74 18.02
N LEU A 147 -0.17 -6.83 18.71
CA LEU A 147 -1.29 -7.71 18.38
C LEU A 147 -2.58 -7.34 19.11
N GLY A 148 -2.56 -6.30 19.95
CA GLY A 148 -3.70 -5.92 20.79
C GLY A 148 -4.98 -5.65 20.01
N ALA A 149 -4.87 -5.07 18.80
CA ALA A 149 -6.00 -4.86 17.89
C ALA A 149 -6.67 -6.18 17.45
N PHE A 150 -5.96 -7.30 17.52
CA PHE A 150 -6.38 -8.63 17.08
C PHE A 150 -6.60 -9.59 18.26
N THR A 151 -6.98 -9.08 19.43
CA THR A 151 -7.22 -9.90 20.63
C THR A 151 -8.23 -11.03 20.39
N ARG A 152 -9.19 -10.86 19.47
CA ARG A 152 -10.15 -11.92 19.09
C ARG A 152 -9.50 -13.12 18.39
N LEU A 153 -8.31 -12.92 17.82
CA LEU A 153 -7.51 -13.96 17.16
C LEU A 153 -6.46 -14.56 18.11
N ARG A 154 -6.48 -14.22 19.40
CA ARG A 154 -5.56 -14.84 20.36
C ARG A 154 -5.91 -16.34 20.52
N PRO A 155 -4.94 -17.25 20.32
CA PRO A 155 -5.14 -18.69 20.50
C PRO A 155 -5.32 -19.03 21.99
N SER A 156 -6.05 -20.11 22.24
CA SER A 156 -6.12 -20.79 23.53
C SER A 156 -4.80 -21.48 23.88
N ASP A 157 -4.59 -21.85 25.14
CA ASP A 157 -3.36 -22.53 25.58
C ASP A 157 -3.13 -23.86 24.85
N ASP A 158 -4.20 -24.60 24.54
CA ASP A 158 -4.14 -25.84 23.74
C ASP A 158 -3.72 -25.57 22.28
N GLU A 159 -4.22 -24.46 21.70
CA GLU A 159 -3.82 -24.03 20.35
C GLU A 159 -2.36 -23.53 20.32
N VAL A 160 -1.86 -22.88 21.38
CA VAL A 160 -0.45 -22.47 21.44
C VAL A 160 0.48 -23.68 21.31
N ALA A 161 0.16 -24.80 21.97
CA ALA A 161 0.96 -26.02 21.91
C ALA A 161 1.00 -26.66 20.51
N THR A 162 -0.01 -26.41 19.67
CA THR A 162 -0.11 -26.98 18.31
C THR A 162 0.40 -26.04 17.22
N LEU A 163 0.31 -24.73 17.42
CA LEU A 163 0.68 -23.69 16.46
C LEU A 163 2.15 -23.22 16.59
N ALA A 164 2.86 -23.60 17.66
CA ALA A 164 4.26 -23.26 17.88
C ALA A 164 5.18 -24.43 17.44
N PRO A 165 5.38 -24.64 16.13
CA PRO A 165 6.17 -23.69 15.35
C PRO A 165 5.42 -23.08 14.15
N PRO A 166 5.76 -21.84 13.74
CA PRO A 166 5.07 -21.15 12.64
C PRO A 166 5.19 -21.92 11.32
N PRO A 167 4.24 -21.75 10.37
CA PRO A 167 4.41 -22.22 9.00
C PRO A 167 5.66 -21.56 8.38
N GLY A 168 6.64 -22.35 7.97
CA GLY A 168 7.83 -21.86 7.25
C GLY A 168 9.03 -21.41 8.08
N SER A 169 9.36 -22.11 9.18
CA SER A 169 10.57 -21.81 9.95
C SER A 169 11.87 -22.05 9.16
N ASP A 170 12.40 -20.98 8.57
CA ASP A 170 13.81 -20.57 8.64
C ASP A 170 13.82 -19.06 8.95
N LEU A 171 14.48 -18.67 10.05
CA LEU A 171 14.49 -17.29 10.54
C LEU A 171 15.33 -16.40 9.61
N ALA A 172 14.75 -15.31 9.11
CA ALA A 172 15.50 -14.16 8.62
C ALA A 172 15.26 -12.98 9.57
N GLU A 173 16.28 -12.68 10.36
CA GLU A 173 16.51 -11.33 10.87
C GLU A 173 16.58 -10.40 9.64
N ASP A 174 15.53 -9.63 9.39
CA ASP A 174 15.61 -8.25 8.89
C ASP A 174 14.21 -7.69 8.70
N VAL A 175 13.84 -6.79 9.60
CA VAL A 175 12.75 -5.84 9.37
C VAL A 175 13.16 -5.02 8.15
N HIS A 176 12.55 -5.30 7.00
CA HIS A 176 12.77 -4.51 5.80
C HIS A 176 12.18 -3.11 6.01
N THR A 177 13.06 -2.17 6.37
CA THR A 177 12.80 -0.74 6.39
C THR A 177 12.28 -0.31 5.00
N PRO A 178 11.24 0.53 4.89
CA PRO A 178 10.50 0.76 3.64
C PRO A 178 11.23 1.70 2.64
N GLU A 179 12.55 1.56 2.48
CA GLU A 179 13.33 2.35 1.53
C GLU A 179 13.47 1.69 0.13
N SER A 180 12.96 0.48 -0.08
CA SER A 180 13.25 -0.28 -1.31
C SER A 180 12.20 -0.22 -2.43
N VAL A 181 11.10 0.52 -2.27
CA VAL A 181 10.04 0.58 -3.31
C VAL A 181 10.35 1.57 -4.45
N VAL A 182 11.49 2.27 -4.42
CA VAL A 182 11.87 3.30 -5.43
C VAL A 182 12.67 2.73 -6.61
N SER A 183 12.64 1.42 -6.84
CA SER A 183 13.41 0.83 -7.95
C SER A 183 12.65 -0.30 -8.60
N GLN A 184 11.88 0.03 -9.63
CA GLN A 184 12.05 -0.47 -11.00
C GLN A 184 10.75 -0.27 -11.80
N GLU A 185 10.80 0.67 -12.76
CA GLU A 185 10.19 0.52 -14.09
C GLU A 185 10.69 1.69 -14.96
N GLU A 186 11.83 1.51 -15.62
CA GLU A 186 12.20 2.34 -16.76
C GLU A 186 11.48 1.81 -18.01
N PRO A 187 10.84 2.67 -18.83
CA PRO A 187 10.29 2.25 -20.10
C PRO A 187 11.43 2.04 -21.10
N ASN A 188 11.61 0.80 -21.54
CA ASN A 188 12.52 0.42 -22.62
C ASN A 188 12.12 1.15 -23.91
N ASN A 189 12.84 2.23 -24.24
CA ASN A 189 12.70 2.94 -25.52
C ASN A 189 14.04 2.82 -26.27
N GLN A 190 14.18 1.80 -27.11
CA GLN A 190 15.28 1.73 -28.07
C GLN A 190 14.92 2.58 -29.30
N PRO A 191 15.80 3.51 -29.72
CA PRO A 191 15.65 4.16 -31.01
C PRO A 191 16.17 3.22 -32.12
N GLU A 192 15.29 2.74 -32.99
CA GLU A 192 15.71 2.21 -34.29
C GLU A 192 16.34 3.36 -35.10
N THR A 193 17.66 3.42 -35.12
CA THR A 193 18.43 4.23 -36.06
C THR A 193 18.88 3.32 -37.20
N GLY A 194 18.57 3.74 -38.42
CA GLY A 194 18.78 2.96 -39.63
C GLY A 194 20.24 2.74 -40.01
N ALA A 195 20.44 1.75 -40.87
CA ALA A 195 21.63 1.60 -41.69
C ALA A 195 21.22 1.22 -43.12
N GLU A 196 21.12 2.23 -43.99
CA GLU A 196 21.53 2.06 -45.37
C GLU A 196 23.06 1.88 -45.41
N SER A 197 23.54 0.81 -46.03
CA SER A 197 24.72 0.88 -46.91
C SER A 197 24.88 -0.41 -47.74
N ASP A 198 25.15 -0.15 -49.01
CA ASP A 198 25.58 -1.02 -50.11
C ASP A 198 26.33 -2.32 -49.75
N ASN A 199 26.03 -3.40 -50.50
CA ASN A 199 27.08 -4.01 -51.32
C ASN A 199 26.54 -4.95 -52.43
N SER A 200 26.96 -4.64 -53.66
CA SER A 200 27.18 -5.51 -54.84
C SER A 200 25.99 -6.20 -55.53
#